data_AF-A0A844MBF5-F1
#
_entry.id   AF-A0A844MBF5-F1
#
_cell.length_a   1.000
_cell.length_b   1.000
_cell.length_c   1.000
_cell.angle_alpha   90.00
_cell.angle_beta   90.00
_cell.angle_gamma   90.00
#
_symmetry.space_group_name_H-M   'P 1'
#
loop_
_entity.id
_entity.type
_entity.pdbx_description
1 polymer ?
#
loop_
_entity_poly.entity_id
_entity_poly.type
_entity_poly.pdbx_seq_one_letter_code
_entity_poly.pdbx_strand_id
1 'polypeptide(L)'
;MCSSHSEIFDYAKELMLDLYDLIRNIQKRPAMYLGQPSISHLRTFLAGYFFARHQLGQPETDQEKHFSNFQTWIQQKYQIPSSQSWDKIILFFSPDEYKALEQFFQLFDEYSKPNQNETFPQVSQTVHSVRS
;
A
#
# COMPACT_ATOMS: atom_id res chain seq x y z
N MET A 1 -23.88 -32.87 10.39
CA MET A 1 -22.45 -32.65 10.12
C MET A 1 -22.19 -31.18 10.42
N CYS A 2 -21.68 -30.87 11.61
CA CYS A 2 -21.26 -29.51 11.94
C CYS A 2 -19.89 -29.31 11.31
N SER A 3 -19.79 -28.47 10.28
CA SER A 3 -18.50 -27.91 9.89
C SER A 3 -17.86 -27.29 11.13
N SER A 4 -16.62 -27.67 11.38
CA SER A 4 -15.88 -27.23 12.56
C SER A 4 -15.71 -25.71 12.51
N HIS A 5 -15.73 -25.06 13.68
CA HIS A 5 -15.60 -23.60 13.78
C HIS A 5 -14.32 -23.08 13.10
N SER A 6 -13.27 -23.91 13.02
CA SER A 6 -12.02 -23.66 12.28
C SER A 6 -12.23 -23.60 10.76
N GLU A 7 -12.99 -24.51 10.16
CA GLU A 7 -13.25 -24.48 8.72
C GLU A 7 -14.00 -23.21 8.30
N ILE A 8 -14.96 -22.75 9.10
CA ILE A 8 -15.71 -21.52 8.82
C ILE A 8 -14.79 -20.28 8.93
N PHE A 9 -13.88 -20.25 9.90
CA PHE A 9 -12.90 -19.17 10.05
C PHE A 9 -11.87 -19.16 8.92
N ASP A 10 -11.41 -20.33 8.47
CA ASP A 10 -10.46 -20.45 7.36
C ASP A 10 -11.10 -20.01 6.02
N TYR A 11 -12.35 -20.39 5.75
CA TYR A 11 -13.09 -19.91 4.58
C TYR A 11 -13.35 -18.39 4.63
N ALA A 12 -13.66 -17.83 5.80
CA ALA A 12 -13.85 -16.38 5.95
C ALA A 12 -12.54 -15.59 5.78
N LYS A 13 -11.41 -16.20 6.13
CA LYS A 13 -10.06 -15.65 5.91
C LYS A 13 -9.68 -15.66 4.43
N GLU A 14 -10.14 -16.66 3.69
CA GLU A 14 -9.95 -16.80 2.24
C GLU A 14 -10.91 -15.90 1.41
N LEU A 15 -12.02 -15.47 2.01
CA LEU A 15 -13.00 -14.54 1.42
C LEU A 15 -12.70 -13.06 1.70
N MET A 16 -11.71 -12.74 2.54
CA MET A 16 -11.36 -11.37 2.87
C MET A 16 -10.44 -10.79 1.79
N LEU A 17 -10.93 -9.75 1.10
CA LEU A 17 -10.10 -8.92 0.22
C LEU A 17 -8.95 -8.32 1.05
N ASP A 18 -7.72 -8.68 0.68
CA ASP A 18 -6.54 -8.04 1.25
C ASP A 18 -6.26 -6.68 0.58
N LEU A 19 -5.25 -5.96 1.05
CA LEU A 19 -4.96 -4.60 0.56
C LEU A 19 -4.67 -4.61 -0.95
N TYR A 20 -3.96 -5.62 -1.45
CA TYR A 20 -3.53 -5.65 -2.84
C TYR A 20 -4.72 -5.98 -3.74
N ASP A 21 -5.56 -6.94 -3.36
CA ASP A 21 -6.81 -7.22 -4.04
C ASP A 21 -7.73 -6.00 -4.07
N LEU A 22 -7.81 -5.24 -2.96
CA LEU A 22 -8.55 -3.99 -2.91
C LEU A 22 -8.01 -2.99 -3.93
N ILE A 23 -6.69 -2.76 -3.99
CA ILE A 23 -6.06 -1.87 -4.98
C ILE A 23 -6.35 -2.35 -6.40
N ARG A 24 -6.30 -3.66 -6.68
CA ARG A 24 -6.63 -4.23 -8.00
C ARG A 24 -8.10 -4.08 -8.37
N ASN A 25 -9.00 -4.18 -7.41
CA ASN A 25 -10.42 -3.96 -7.66
C ASN A 25 -10.71 -2.49 -7.95
N ILE A 26 -10.03 -1.57 -7.27
CA ILE A 26 -10.08 -0.13 -7.60
C ILE A 26 -9.54 0.11 -9.01
N GLN A 27 -8.43 -0.52 -9.40
CA GLN A 27 -7.89 -0.42 -10.77
C GLN A 27 -8.91 -0.81 -11.84
N LYS A 28 -9.68 -1.88 -11.61
CA LYS A 28 -10.71 -2.35 -12.55
C LYS A 28 -11.89 -1.41 -12.68
N ARG A 29 -12.28 -0.71 -11.60
CA ARG A 29 -13.51 0.11 -11.54
C ARG A 29 -13.30 1.38 -10.70
N PRO A 30 -12.37 2.29 -11.06
CA PRO A 30 -11.94 3.36 -10.16
C PRO A 30 -13.07 4.30 -9.76
N ALA A 31 -13.97 4.66 -10.68
CA ALA A 31 -15.12 5.52 -10.38
C ALA A 31 -16.08 4.93 -9.33
N MET A 32 -16.20 3.60 -9.24
CA MET A 32 -17.06 2.93 -8.26
C MET A 32 -16.57 3.11 -6.82
N TYR A 33 -15.24 3.16 -6.63
CA TYR A 33 -14.63 3.27 -5.30
C TYR A 33 -14.26 4.70 -4.94
N LEU A 34 -13.83 5.48 -5.93
CA LEU A 34 -13.23 6.81 -5.73
C LEU A 34 -14.17 7.96 -6.10
N GLY A 35 -15.36 7.66 -6.66
CA GLY A 35 -16.30 8.62 -7.25
C GLY A 35 -15.85 9.14 -8.62
N GLN A 36 -14.55 9.28 -8.83
CA GLN A 36 -13.90 9.58 -10.09
C GLN A 36 -12.46 9.03 -10.11
N PRO A 37 -11.90 8.73 -11.29
CA PRO A 37 -10.54 8.22 -11.40
C PRO A 37 -9.50 9.33 -11.12
N SER A 38 -9.08 9.47 -9.87
CA SER A 38 -8.10 10.46 -9.40
C SER A 38 -7.09 9.82 -8.43
N ILE A 39 -5.81 10.17 -8.59
CA ILE A 39 -4.75 9.72 -7.67
C ILE A 39 -4.92 10.33 -6.27
N SER A 40 -5.33 11.60 -6.19
CA SER A 40 -5.60 12.28 -4.92
C SER A 40 -6.76 11.61 -4.16
N HIS A 41 -7.78 11.15 -4.89
CA HIS A 41 -8.90 10.39 -4.33
C HIS A 41 -8.46 9.00 -3.85
N LEU A 42 -7.62 8.30 -4.63
CA LEU A 42 -7.05 7.02 -4.21
C LEU A 42 -6.25 7.16 -2.91
N ARG A 43 -5.39 8.17 -2.81
CA ARG A 43 -4.59 8.43 -1.60
C ARG A 43 -5.48 8.66 -0.38
N THR A 44 -6.55 9.46 -0.54
CA THR A 44 -7.54 9.71 0.52
C THR A 44 -8.28 8.44 0.92
N PHE A 45 -8.71 7.64 -0.07
CA PHE A 45 -9.38 6.36 0.16
C PHE A 45 -8.51 5.40 0.97
N LEU A 46 -7.24 5.21 0.57
CA LEU A 46 -6.30 4.32 1.27
C LEU A 46 -6.02 4.82 2.69
N ALA A 47 -5.83 6.13 2.88
CA ALA A 47 -5.67 6.71 4.22
C ALA A 47 -6.88 6.39 5.13
N GLY A 48 -8.11 6.49 4.59
CA GLY A 48 -9.33 6.13 5.31
C GLY A 48 -9.39 4.63 5.66
N TYR A 49 -9.00 3.76 4.73
CA TYR A 49 -8.89 2.32 4.95
C TYR A 49 -7.92 2.00 6.10
N PHE A 50 -6.70 2.54 6.07
CA PHE A 50 -5.70 2.32 7.12
C PHE A 50 -6.18 2.88 8.47
N PHE A 51 -6.76 4.08 8.47
CA PHE A 51 -7.32 4.69 9.67
C PHE A 51 -8.41 3.81 10.30
N ALA A 52 -9.36 3.31 9.50
CA ALA A 52 -10.43 2.44 9.99
C ALA A 52 -9.89 1.14 10.59
N ARG A 53 -8.92 0.49 9.94
CA ARG A 53 -8.29 -0.73 10.47
C ARG A 53 -7.58 -0.49 11.79
N HIS A 54 -6.83 0.60 11.90
CA HIS A 54 -6.16 0.99 13.14
C HIS A 54 -7.17 1.26 14.26
N GLN A 55 -8.26 1.99 13.98
CA GLN A 55 -9.33 2.24 14.96
C GLN A 55 -10.01 0.96 15.46
N LEU A 56 -10.10 -0.05 14.60
CA LEU A 56 -10.65 -1.37 14.94
C LEU A 56 -9.64 -2.30 15.62
N GLY A 57 -8.42 -1.85 15.89
CA GLY A 57 -7.37 -2.65 16.52
C GLY A 57 -6.92 -3.85 15.67
N GLN A 58 -7.13 -3.79 14.35
CA GLN A 58 -6.73 -4.86 13.45
C GLN A 58 -5.20 -4.86 13.30
N PRO A 59 -4.53 -6.02 13.41
CA PRO A 59 -3.10 -6.10 13.15
C PRO A 59 -2.80 -5.76 11.69
N GLU A 60 -1.65 -5.14 11.46
CA GLU A 60 -1.14 -4.92 10.11
C GLU A 60 -0.80 -6.25 9.43
N THR A 61 -1.34 -6.44 8.24
CA THR A 61 -1.01 -7.55 7.34
C THR A 61 0.36 -7.35 6.69
N ASP A 62 0.93 -8.42 6.14
CA ASP A 62 2.23 -8.34 5.48
C ASP A 62 2.21 -7.43 4.23
N GLN A 63 1.08 -7.35 3.53
CA GLN A 63 0.91 -6.42 2.42
C GLN A 63 0.88 -4.96 2.86
N GLU A 64 0.28 -4.67 4.01
CA GLU A 64 0.22 -3.32 4.58
C GLU A 64 1.62 -2.88 5.01
N LYS A 65 2.36 -3.76 5.69
CA LYS A 65 3.78 -3.55 6.05
C LYS A 65 4.67 -3.43 4.83
N HIS A 66 4.40 -4.17 3.76
CA HIS A 66 5.13 -4.01 2.53
C HIS A 66 4.82 -2.62 1.96
N PHE A 67 3.54 -2.31 1.73
CA PHE A 67 3.08 -1.06 1.14
C PHE A 67 3.48 0.20 1.91
N SER A 68 3.74 0.13 3.22
CA SER A 68 4.29 1.28 3.97
C SER A 68 5.64 1.76 3.42
N ASN A 69 6.38 0.91 2.71
CA ASN A 69 7.65 1.26 2.05
C ASN A 69 7.46 1.87 0.65
N PHE A 70 6.23 1.87 0.10
CA PHE A 70 5.94 2.38 -1.24
C PHE A 70 6.31 3.87 -1.38
N GLN A 71 6.09 4.66 -0.33
CA GLN A 71 6.50 6.08 -0.29
C GLN A 71 8.00 6.25 -0.58
N THR A 72 8.83 5.52 0.16
CA THR A 72 10.30 5.56 0.03
C THR A 72 10.74 5.06 -1.34
N TRP A 73 10.12 3.98 -1.83
CA TRP A 73 10.41 3.43 -3.15
C TRP A 73 10.10 4.44 -4.28
N ILE A 74 8.97 5.15 -4.22
CA ILE A 74 8.63 6.21 -5.17
C ILE A 74 9.65 7.36 -5.11
N GLN A 75 10.02 7.83 -3.92
CA GLN A 75 11.02 8.88 -3.76
C GLN A 75 12.36 8.48 -4.38
N GLN A 76 12.80 7.24 -4.18
CA GLN A 76 14.03 6.71 -4.78
C GLN A 76 13.93 6.61 -6.30
N LYS A 77 12.82 6.06 -6.82
CA LYS A 77 12.60 5.86 -8.27
C LYS A 77 12.60 7.19 -9.04
N TYR A 78 11.99 8.23 -8.48
CA TYR A 78 11.94 9.57 -9.09
C TYR A 78 13.09 10.49 -8.65
N GLN A 79 14.00 10.02 -7.79
CA GLN A 79 15.12 10.79 -7.24
C GLN A 79 14.67 12.11 -6.56
N ILE A 80 13.54 12.06 -5.86
CA ILE A 80 12.96 13.20 -5.14
C ILE A 80 13.24 13.04 -3.65
N PRO A 81 14.13 13.86 -3.05
CA PRO A 81 14.44 13.81 -1.62
C PRO A 81 13.41 14.56 -0.75
N SER A 82 12.29 15.02 -1.32
CA SER A 82 11.31 15.85 -0.61
C SER A 82 10.31 15.04 0.20
N SER A 83 9.71 15.64 1.23
CA SER A 83 8.64 15.06 2.06
C SER A 83 7.26 14.98 1.36
N GLN A 84 7.21 15.28 0.06
CA GLN A 84 5.97 15.14 -0.71
C GLN A 84 5.53 13.68 -0.76
N SER A 85 4.24 13.46 -0.62
CA SER A 85 3.65 12.12 -0.69
C SER A 85 3.69 11.56 -2.11
N TRP A 86 3.67 10.23 -2.21
CA TRP A 86 3.76 9.50 -3.47
C TRP A 86 2.73 9.96 -4.50
N ASP A 87 1.51 10.32 -4.10
CA ASP A 87 0.46 10.82 -4.98
C ASP A 87 0.85 12.15 -5.63
N LYS A 88 1.49 13.05 -4.87
CA LYS A 88 1.97 14.34 -5.36
C LYS A 88 3.18 14.18 -6.25
N ILE A 89 4.09 13.27 -5.90
CA ILE A 89 5.25 12.93 -6.76
C ILE A 89 4.77 12.40 -8.11
N ILE A 90 3.88 11.40 -8.12
CA ILE A 90 3.37 10.81 -9.36
C ILE A 90 2.57 11.84 -10.17
N LEU A 91 1.70 12.63 -9.52
CA LEU A 91 0.93 13.68 -10.18
C LEU A 91 1.83 14.74 -10.82
N PHE A 92 2.95 15.10 -10.19
CA PHE A 92 3.89 16.08 -10.74
C PHE A 92 4.45 15.66 -12.11
N PHE A 93 4.65 14.36 -12.34
CA PHE A 93 5.12 13.81 -13.62
C PHE A 93 3.98 13.38 -14.55
N SER A 94 2.73 13.71 -14.22
CA SER A 94 1.55 13.28 -14.95
C SER A 94 0.80 14.48 -15.55
N PRO A 95 0.15 14.33 -16.72
CA PRO A 95 -0.64 15.40 -17.31
C PRO A 95 -1.85 15.83 -16.45
N ASP A 96 -2.49 14.87 -15.78
CA ASP A 96 -3.69 15.09 -14.98
C ASP A 96 -3.86 13.99 -13.91
N GLU A 97 -4.90 14.12 -13.09
CA GLU A 97 -5.27 13.19 -12.02
C GLU A 97 -5.58 11.77 -12.51
N TYR A 98 -6.16 11.63 -13.71
CA TYR A 98 -6.50 10.33 -14.31
C TYR A 98 -5.24 9.59 -14.76
N LYS A 99 -4.37 10.28 -15.49
CA LYS A 99 -3.08 9.75 -15.94
C LYS A 99 -2.15 9.44 -14.78
N ALA A 100 -2.17 10.26 -13.73
CA ALA A 100 -1.46 9.97 -12.50
C ALA A 100 -1.97 8.68 -11.84
N LEU A 101 -3.28 8.46 -11.83
CA LEU A 101 -3.87 7.22 -11.31
C LEU A 101 -3.47 6.01 -12.15
N GLU A 102 -3.50 6.11 -13.49
CA GLU A 102 -2.98 5.05 -14.37
C GLU A 102 -1.51 4.75 -14.08
N GLN A 103 -0.69 5.79 -13.90
CA GLN A 103 0.73 5.66 -13.58
C GLN A 103 0.95 5.01 -12.20
N PHE A 104 0.14 5.35 -11.20
CA PHE A 104 0.19 4.70 -9.89
C PHE A 104 0.02 3.19 -10.04
N PHE A 105 -0.94 2.71 -10.83
CA PHE A 105 -1.16 1.27 -10.96
C PHE A 105 0.00 0.56 -11.64
N GLN A 106 0.63 1.17 -12.64
CA GLN A 106 1.85 0.63 -13.27
C GLN A 106 3.03 0.56 -12.28
N LEU A 107 3.20 1.60 -11.47
CA LEU A 107 4.23 1.66 -10.44
C LEU A 107 3.98 0.64 -9.33
N PHE A 108 2.72 0.47 -8.94
CA PHE A 108 2.29 -0.55 -8.00
C PHE A 108 2.54 -1.95 -8.55
N ASP A 109 2.24 -2.20 -9.84
CA ASP A 109 2.57 -3.44 -10.54
C ASP A 109 4.07 -3.75 -10.53
N GLU A 110 4.91 -2.74 -10.71
CA GLU A 110 6.36 -2.89 -10.62
C GLU A 110 6.80 -3.19 -9.19
N TYR A 111 6.30 -2.41 -8.23
CA TYR A 111 6.65 -2.50 -6.82
C TYR A 111 6.22 -3.83 -6.16
N SER A 112 5.05 -4.35 -6.51
CA SER A 112 4.50 -5.57 -5.92
C SER A 112 5.12 -6.86 -6.48
N LYS A 113 5.99 -6.78 -7.49
CA LYS A 113 6.70 -7.96 -7.97
C LYS A 113 7.74 -8.40 -6.94
N PRO A 114 7.88 -9.71 -6.67
CA PRO A 114 8.97 -10.19 -5.84
C PRO A 114 10.30 -9.88 -6.53
N ASN A 115 11.04 -8.91 -6.00
CA ASN A 115 12.38 -8.59 -6.45
C ASN A 115 13.28 -9.80 -6.21
N GLN A 116 13.76 -10.44 -7.28
CA GLN A 116 14.74 -11.54 -7.13
C GLN A 116 16.12 -11.07 -6.64
N ASN A 117 16.35 -9.76 -6.44
CA ASN A 117 17.67 -9.20 -6.14
C ASN A 117 17.64 -7.94 -5.25
N GLU A 118 16.90 -7.92 -4.14
CA GLU A 118 17.04 -6.82 -3.17
C GLU A 118 17.20 -7.33 -1.73
N THR A 119 18.46 -7.42 -1.29
CA THR A 119 18.85 -7.50 0.11
C THR A 119 18.53 -6.15 0.75
N PHE A 120 17.46 -6.07 1.55
CA PHE A 120 17.20 -4.91 2.39
C PHE A 120 18.34 -4.77 3.42
N PRO A 121 19.09 -3.65 3.45
CA PRO A 121 20.07 -3.42 4.51
C PRO A 121 19.31 -3.30 5.85
N GLN A 122 19.55 -4.28 6.71
CA GLN A 122 19.11 -4.25 8.10
C GLN A 122 19.76 -3.05 8.79
N VAL A 123 18.95 -2.11 9.27
CA VAL A 123 19.42 -1.05 10.17
C VAL A 123 19.77 -1.70 11.50
N SER A 124 21.06 -1.96 11.72
CA SER A 124 21.57 -2.37 13.02
C SER A 124 21.27 -1.26 14.04
N GLN A 125 20.40 -1.57 15.00
CA GLN A 125 20.26 -0.80 16.24
C GLN A 125 21.54 -0.99 17.05
N THR A 126 22.51 -0.08 16.91
CA THR A 126 23.57 0.07 17.91
C THR A 126 23.00 0.86 19.08
N VAL A 127 22.42 0.16 20.04
CA VAL A 127 22.13 0.73 21.36
C VAL A 127 23.48 0.91 22.06
N HIS A 128 24.08 2.11 21.93
CA HIS A 128 25.24 2.46 22.73
C HIS A 128 24.79 2.69 24.18
N SER A 129 25.06 1.70 25.02
CA SER A 129 25.26 1.87 26.46
C SER A 129 26.31 2.96 26.69
N VAL A 130 25.91 4.10 27.24
CA VAL A 130 26.81 5.01 27.95
C VAL A 130 26.46 4.90 29.43
N ARG A 131 27.32 4.20 30.15
CA ARG A 131 27.39 4.19 31.60
C ARG A 131 28.49 5.19 31.96
N SER A 132 28.14 6.20 32.73
CA SER A 132 29.03 6.98 33.60
C SER A 132 28.22 7.40 34.81
#